data_AF-A0A971VED8-F1
#
_entry.id   AF-A0A971VED8-F1
#
_cell.length_a   1.000
_cell.length_b   1.000
_cell.length_c   1.000
_cell.angle_alpha   90.00
_cell.angle_beta   90.00
_cell.angle_gamma   90.00
#
_symmetry.space_group_name_H-M   'P 1'
#
loop_
_entity.id
_entity.type
_entity.pdbx_description
1 polymer ?
#
loop_
_entity_poly.entity_id
_entity_poly.type
_entity_poly.pdbx_seq_one_letter_code
_entity_poly.pdbx_strand_id
1 'polypeptide(L)'
;MSAVYKEIDLSYLESIADGDREIINELITIFLDQIPEFSEGLDHGLNNRDWRILAAIAHKAKSSVISMGMNTLGNIDLKNLELIAKSLRVNELQNNPALNEKEQEELRRTLHSLGSYPPEKQKWIRENSNEEIMRSIINNFKSKCDIACNELRSVLVK
;
A
#
# COMPACT_ATOMS: atom_id res chain seq x y z
N MET A 1 -17.09 -25.79 -8.08
CA MET A 1 -17.58 -24.44 -8.41
C MET A 1 -16.74 -23.48 -7.60
N SER A 2 -15.79 -22.80 -8.23
CA SER A 2 -14.95 -21.78 -7.59
C SER A 2 -15.87 -20.66 -7.11
N ALA A 3 -15.81 -20.31 -5.83
CA ALA A 3 -16.53 -19.15 -5.33
C ALA A 3 -16.02 -17.91 -6.09
N VAL A 4 -16.93 -17.16 -6.71
CA VAL A 4 -16.57 -15.89 -7.35
C VAL A 4 -16.49 -14.86 -6.22
N TYR A 5 -15.27 -14.57 -5.80
CA TYR A 5 -15.00 -13.48 -4.87
C TYR A 5 -14.98 -12.14 -5.63
N LYS A 6 -15.36 -11.07 -4.94
CA LYS A 6 -15.47 -9.72 -5.48
C LYS A 6 -14.13 -8.99 -5.51
N GLU A 7 -13.33 -9.09 -4.44
CA GLU A 7 -12.08 -8.34 -4.35
C GLU A 7 -10.82 -9.24 -4.33
N ILE A 8 -10.93 -10.49 -3.87
CA ILE A 8 -9.77 -11.39 -3.75
C ILE A 8 -9.65 -12.38 -4.91
N ASP A 9 -8.42 -12.83 -5.16
CA ASP A 9 -8.10 -13.96 -6.03
C ASP A 9 -7.04 -14.84 -5.33
N LEU A 10 -7.42 -16.08 -5.02
CA LEU A 10 -6.58 -17.02 -4.29
C LEU A 10 -5.60 -17.77 -5.19
N SER A 11 -5.65 -17.60 -6.51
CA SER A 11 -4.80 -18.34 -7.46
C SER A 11 -3.31 -18.18 -7.13
N TYR A 12 -2.90 -16.99 -6.70
CA TYR A 12 -1.53 -16.73 -6.27
C TYR A 12 -1.18 -17.51 -4.98
N LEU A 13 -2.03 -17.46 -3.96
CA LEU A 13 -1.86 -18.23 -2.71
C LEU A 13 -1.79 -19.73 -2.98
N GLU A 14 -2.71 -20.27 -3.78
CA GLU A 14 -2.74 -21.68 -4.14
C GLU A 14 -1.45 -22.11 -4.85
N SER A 15 -0.90 -21.25 -5.73
CA SER A 15 0.35 -21.53 -6.44
C SER A 15 1.59 -21.56 -5.54
N ILE A 16 1.66 -20.71 -4.51
CA ILE A 16 2.81 -20.65 -3.60
C ILE A 16 2.71 -21.66 -2.46
N ALA A 17 1.49 -22.07 -2.12
CA ALA A 17 1.24 -23.08 -1.09
C ALA A 17 1.30 -24.51 -1.65
N ASP A 18 1.40 -24.69 -2.97
CA ASP A 18 1.37 -26.00 -3.64
C ASP A 18 0.17 -26.87 -3.22
N GLY A 19 -0.97 -26.22 -2.97
CA GLY A 19 -2.20 -26.87 -2.47
C GLY A 19 -2.25 -27.14 -0.96
N ASP A 20 -1.23 -26.78 -0.20
CA ASP A 20 -1.21 -26.90 1.26
C ASP A 20 -2.17 -25.90 1.92
N ARG A 21 -3.27 -26.42 2.47
CA ARG A 21 -4.28 -25.60 3.14
C ARG A 21 -3.79 -24.95 4.42
N GLU A 22 -2.84 -25.55 5.14
CA GLU A 22 -2.30 -24.94 6.36
C GLU A 22 -1.53 -23.68 6.03
N ILE A 23 -0.71 -23.72 4.97
CA ILE A 23 0.02 -22.54 4.47
C ILE A 23 -0.95 -21.46 3.98
N ILE A 24 -1.99 -21.83 3.22
CA ILE A 24 -3.01 -20.87 2.77
C ILE A 24 -3.68 -20.20 3.98
N ASN A 25 -4.10 -20.99 4.97
CA ASN A 25 -4.76 -20.46 6.17
C ASN A 25 -3.84 -19.55 6.99
N GLU A 26 -2.55 -19.89 7.12
CA GLU A 26 -1.56 -19.07 7.79
C GLU A 26 -1.39 -17.72 7.07
N LEU A 27 -1.20 -17.72 5.76
CA LEU A 27 -1.04 -16.51 4.96
C LEU A 27 -2.28 -15.60 5.01
N ILE A 28 -3.48 -16.20 4.97
CA ILE A 28 -4.74 -15.47 5.15
C ILE A 28 -4.81 -14.86 6.55
N THR A 29 -4.45 -15.61 7.59
CA THR A 29 -4.48 -15.12 8.98
C THR A 29 -3.53 -13.94 9.17
N ILE A 30 -2.29 -14.05 8.66
CA ILE A 30 -1.31 -12.95 8.66
C ILE A 30 -1.87 -11.71 7.98
N PHE A 31 -2.52 -11.87 6.82
CA PHE A 31 -3.15 -10.76 6.12
C PHE A 31 -4.23 -10.08 6.98
N LEU A 32 -5.15 -10.87 7.56
CA LEU A 32 -6.24 -10.36 8.40
C LEU A 32 -5.72 -9.57 9.61
N ASP A 33 -4.63 -10.04 10.23
CA ASP A 33 -4.02 -9.39 11.39
C ASP A 33 -3.31 -8.06 11.03
N GLN A 34 -2.81 -7.94 9.80
CA GLN A 34 -2.11 -6.74 9.33
C GLN A 34 -3.04 -5.60 8.89
N ILE A 35 -4.27 -5.90 8.42
CA ILE A 35 -5.18 -4.88 7.87
C ILE A 35 -5.52 -3.76 8.87
N PRO A 36 -5.81 -4.04 10.16
CA PRO A 36 -6.03 -2.98 11.14
C PRO A 36 -4.81 -2.07 11.31
N GLU A 37 -3.61 -2.64 11.44
CA GLU A 37 -2.35 -1.88 11.59
C GLU A 37 -2.11 -0.98 10.37
N PHE A 38 -2.32 -1.51 9.15
CA PHE A 38 -2.18 -0.71 7.93
C PHE A 38 -3.21 0.41 7.88
N SER A 39 -4.46 0.13 8.20
CA SER A 39 -5.54 1.14 8.17
C SER A 39 -5.25 2.30 9.13
N GLU A 40 -4.86 1.99 10.36
CA GLU A 40 -4.50 2.99 11.38
C GLU A 40 -3.21 3.73 11.01
N GLY A 41 -2.20 3.02 10.52
CA GLY A 41 -0.92 3.61 10.12
C GLY A 41 -1.05 4.58 8.94
N LEU A 42 -1.91 4.27 7.97
CA LEU A 42 -2.22 5.16 6.85
C LEU A 42 -2.94 6.43 7.33
N ASP A 43 -3.95 6.30 8.18
CA ASP A 43 -4.64 7.46 8.76
C ASP A 43 -3.70 8.34 9.59
N HIS A 44 -2.90 7.71 10.45
CA HIS A 44 -1.95 8.39 11.31
C HIS A 44 -0.92 9.16 10.47
N GLY A 45 -0.32 8.49 9.48
CA GLY A 45 0.66 9.12 8.58
C GLY A 45 0.07 10.33 7.84
N LEU A 46 -1.17 10.21 7.36
CA LEU A 46 -1.84 11.31 6.68
C LEU A 46 -2.20 12.47 7.63
N ASN A 47 -2.85 12.18 8.75
CA ASN A 47 -3.34 13.20 9.68
C ASN A 47 -2.20 13.98 10.34
N ASN A 48 -1.08 13.31 10.63
CA ASN A 48 0.11 13.95 11.21
C ASN A 48 1.09 14.48 10.16
N ARG A 49 0.78 14.35 8.87
CA ARG A 49 1.67 14.71 7.76
C ARG A 49 3.04 14.02 7.83
N ASP A 50 3.08 12.83 8.42
CA ASP A 50 4.28 12.00 8.44
C ASP A 50 4.37 11.21 7.13
N TRP A 51 4.89 11.89 6.11
CA TRP A 51 5.03 11.34 4.76
C TRP A 51 5.95 10.12 4.68
N ARG A 52 6.90 10.03 5.61
CA ARG A 52 7.81 8.89 5.70
C ARG A 52 7.07 7.65 6.18
N ILE A 53 6.29 7.77 7.25
CA ILE A 53 5.44 6.67 7.75
C ILE A 53 4.39 6.31 6.70
N LEU A 54 3.70 7.30 6.12
CA LEU A 54 2.65 7.06 5.13
C LEU A 54 3.17 6.26 3.92
N ALA A 55 4.32 6.67 3.36
CA ALA A 55 4.95 5.96 2.26
C ALA A 55 5.35 4.52 2.63
N ALA A 56 5.89 4.33 3.84
CA ALA A 56 6.31 3.02 4.31
C ALA A 56 5.13 2.06 4.52
N ILE A 57 4.05 2.52 5.16
CA ILE A 57 2.85 1.71 5.36
C ILE A 57 2.19 1.39 4.02
N ALA A 58 2.05 2.37 3.11
CA ALA A 58 1.49 2.14 1.78
C ALA A 58 2.30 1.08 1.02
N HIS A 59 3.64 1.11 1.09
CA HIS A 59 4.50 0.11 0.47
C HIS A 59 4.29 -1.30 1.05
N LYS A 60 4.18 -1.43 2.38
CA LYS A 60 3.94 -2.72 3.04
C LYS A 60 2.56 -3.28 2.68
N ALA A 61 1.51 -2.45 2.81
CA ALA A 61 0.15 -2.80 2.47
C ALA A 61 0.03 -3.25 1.01
N LYS A 62 0.77 -2.59 0.10
CA LYS A 62 0.79 -2.92 -1.34
C LYS A 62 1.09 -4.39 -1.60
N SER A 63 2.19 -4.89 -1.04
CA SER A 63 2.59 -6.28 -1.25
C SER A 63 1.59 -7.24 -0.62
N SER A 64 1.10 -6.92 0.59
CA SER A 64 0.13 -7.73 1.32
C SER A 64 -1.19 -7.92 0.53
N VAL A 65 -1.78 -6.85 -0.01
CA VAL A 65 -3.02 -6.96 -0.80
C VAL A 65 -2.81 -7.63 -2.17
N ILE A 66 -1.64 -7.47 -2.79
CA ILE A 66 -1.30 -8.17 -4.05
C ILE A 66 -1.23 -9.69 -3.81
N SER A 67 -0.69 -10.12 -2.67
CA SER A 67 -0.65 -11.54 -2.31
C SER A 67 -2.05 -12.15 -2.16
N MET A 68 -3.07 -11.35 -1.83
CA MET A 68 -4.48 -11.78 -1.81
C MET A 68 -5.20 -11.58 -3.16
N GLY A 69 -4.48 -11.27 -4.23
CA GLY A 69 -5.03 -11.10 -5.58
C GLY A 69 -5.66 -9.72 -5.85
N MET A 70 -5.60 -8.78 -4.90
CA MET A 70 -6.18 -7.43 -5.02
C MET A 70 -5.30 -6.50 -5.88
N ASN A 71 -5.01 -6.91 -7.11
CA ASN A 71 -3.99 -6.32 -7.98
C ASN A 71 -4.21 -4.84 -8.26
N THR A 72 -5.45 -4.41 -8.49
CA THR A 72 -5.77 -2.99 -8.72
C THR A 72 -5.47 -2.14 -7.48
N LEU A 73 -5.88 -2.59 -6.30
CA LEU A 73 -5.67 -1.87 -5.05
C LEU A 73 -4.17 -1.74 -4.73
N GLY A 74 -3.39 -2.79 -4.96
CA GLY A 74 -1.94 -2.74 -4.78
C GLY A 74 -1.24 -1.90 -5.85
N ASN A 75 -1.35 -2.30 -7.11
CA ASN A 75 -0.51 -1.75 -8.18
C ASN A 75 -0.90 -0.32 -8.60
N ILE A 76 -2.14 0.11 -8.33
CA ILE A 76 -2.61 1.45 -8.65
C ILE A 76 -2.71 2.28 -7.38
N ASP A 77 -3.63 1.94 -6.47
CA ASP A 77 -4.02 2.84 -5.38
C ASP A 77 -2.89 3.00 -4.35
N LEU A 78 -2.45 1.90 -3.73
CA LEU A 78 -1.40 1.93 -2.72
C LEU A 78 -0.05 2.35 -3.33
N LYS A 79 0.19 1.99 -4.60
CA LYS A 79 1.37 2.47 -5.31
C LYS A 79 1.34 3.99 -5.51
N ASN A 80 0.19 4.55 -5.87
CA ASN A 80 0.01 5.98 -6.02
C ASN A 80 0.19 6.71 -4.69
N LEU A 81 -0.40 6.18 -3.62
CA LEU A 81 -0.26 6.73 -2.27
C LEU A 81 1.21 6.75 -1.82
N GLU A 82 1.94 5.64 -2.04
CA GLU A 82 3.38 5.55 -1.77
C GLU A 82 4.16 6.66 -2.51
N LEU A 83 3.87 6.86 -3.79
CA LEU A 83 4.59 7.83 -4.63
C LEU A 83 4.26 9.27 -4.29
N ILE A 84 2.99 9.57 -3.98
CA ILE A 84 2.55 10.88 -3.51
C ILE A 84 3.24 11.22 -2.19
N ALA A 85 3.21 10.30 -1.21
CA ALA A 85 3.85 10.50 0.08
C ALA A 85 5.38 10.71 -0.06
N LYS A 86 6.06 9.93 -0.91
CA LYS A 86 7.48 10.14 -1.23
C LYS A 86 7.76 11.51 -1.84
N SER A 87 6.91 11.98 -2.74
CA SER A 87 7.01 13.31 -3.35
C SER A 87 6.88 14.43 -2.31
N LEU A 88 5.92 14.32 -1.39
CA LEU A 88 5.74 15.27 -0.29
C LEU A 88 6.92 15.26 0.69
N ARG A 89 7.46 14.07 1.01
CA ARG A 89 8.68 13.94 1.83
C ARG A 89 9.89 14.59 1.17
N VAL A 90 10.06 14.41 -0.14
CA VAL A 90 11.13 15.08 -0.90
C VAL A 90 10.99 16.60 -0.82
N ASN A 91 9.78 17.13 -1.02
CA ASN A 91 9.53 18.56 -0.90
C ASN A 91 9.84 19.08 0.52
N GLU A 92 9.44 18.35 1.56
CA GLU A 92 9.76 18.70 2.94
C GLU A 92 11.26 18.74 3.20
N LEU A 93 11.99 17.71 2.76
CA LEU A 93 13.44 17.63 2.89
C LEU A 93 14.16 18.73 2.12
N GLN A 94 13.76 19.01 0.87
CA GLN A 94 14.36 20.06 0.04
C GLN A 94 14.20 21.46 0.64
N ASN A 95 13.12 21.70 1.38
CA ASN A 95 12.86 22.99 2.04
C ASN A 95 13.50 23.10 3.43
N ASN A 96 14.13 22.05 3.95
CA ASN A 96 14.81 22.07 5.23
C ASN A 96 16.29 22.47 5.06
N PRO A 97 16.73 23.64 5.56
CA PRO A 97 18.11 24.11 5.41
C PRO A 97 19.12 23.35 6.27
N ALA A 98 18.68 22.53 7.22
CA ALA A 98 19.52 21.85 8.21
C ALA A 98 19.37 20.31 8.16
N LEU A 99 19.40 19.73 6.96
CA LEU A 99 19.37 18.28 6.78
C LEU A 99 20.59 17.60 7.38
N ASN A 100 20.37 16.57 8.18
CA ASN A 100 21.44 15.68 8.61
C ASN A 100 21.86 14.71 7.49
N GLU A 101 23.00 14.03 7.64
CA GLU A 101 23.55 13.11 6.63
C GLU A 101 22.56 12.00 6.22
N LYS A 102 21.77 11.49 7.17
CA LYS A 102 20.78 10.43 6.88
C LYS A 102 19.63 10.97 6.02
N GLU A 103 19.17 12.18 6.29
CA GLU A 103 18.12 12.84 5.53
C GLU A 103 18.59 13.23 4.13
N GLN A 104 19.85 13.65 3.99
CA GLN A 104 20.45 13.92 2.67
C GLN A 104 20.51 12.65 1.81
N GLU A 105 20.90 11.52 2.41
CA GLU A 105 20.92 10.24 1.71
C GLU A 105 19.51 9.73 1.39
N GLU A 106 18.55 9.89 2.31
CA GLU A 106 17.13 9.61 2.07
C GLU A 106 16.60 10.41 0.87
N LEU A 107 16.86 11.72 0.85
CA LEU A 107 16.46 12.62 -0.22
C LEU A 107 17.04 12.15 -1.57
N ARG A 108 18.36 11.86 -1.61
CA ARG A 108 19.04 11.42 -2.84
C ARG A 108 18.45 10.13 -3.38
N ARG A 109 18.22 9.13 -2.52
CA ARG A 109 17.63 7.84 -2.91
C ARG A 109 16.20 8.00 -3.41
N THR A 110 15.41 8.81 -2.71
CA THR A 110 14.01 9.01 -3.07
C THR A 110 13.87 9.78 -4.37
N LEU A 111 14.69 10.82 -4.60
CA LEU A 111 14.77 11.52 -5.88
C LEU A 111 15.14 10.59 -7.03
N HIS A 112 16.16 9.73 -6.85
CA HIS A 112 16.53 8.76 -7.87
C HIS A 112 15.38 7.78 -8.18
N SER A 113 14.72 7.27 -7.14
CA SER A 113 13.57 6.37 -7.29
C SER A 113 12.37 7.03 -7.96
N LEU A 114 12.07 8.30 -7.67
CA LEU A 114 10.98 9.02 -8.34
C LEU A 114 11.34 9.39 -9.79
N GLY A 115 12.60 9.73 -10.03
CA GLY A 115 13.12 10.05 -11.36
C GLY A 115 13.17 8.87 -12.33
N SER A 116 13.14 7.62 -11.82
CA SER A 116 13.10 6.42 -12.67
C SER A 116 11.73 6.13 -13.29
N TYR A 117 10.67 6.83 -12.86
CA TYR A 117 9.33 6.66 -13.45
C TYR A 117 9.17 7.45 -14.75
N PRO A 118 8.30 7.01 -15.68
CA PRO A 118 8.01 7.76 -16.89
C PRO A 118 7.56 9.21 -16.63
N PRO A 119 7.86 10.18 -17.52
CA PRO A 119 7.52 11.59 -17.32
C PRO A 119 6.04 11.84 -17.02
N GLU A 120 5.15 11.09 -17.65
CA GLU A 120 3.70 11.14 -17.40
C GLU A 120 3.36 10.79 -15.96
N LYS A 121 4.01 9.76 -15.41
CA LYS A 121 3.80 9.36 -14.01
C LYS A 121 4.33 10.41 -13.06
N GLN A 122 5.50 10.98 -13.34
CA GLN A 122 6.05 12.07 -12.53
C GLN A 122 5.14 13.30 -12.56
N LYS A 123 4.60 13.65 -13.72
CA LYS A 123 3.63 14.74 -13.88
C LYS A 123 2.36 14.47 -13.07
N TRP A 124 1.80 13.26 -13.19
CA TRP A 124 0.63 12.85 -12.42
C TRP A 124 0.87 12.98 -10.91
N ILE A 125 2.01 12.52 -10.40
CA ILE A 125 2.34 12.64 -8.96
C ILE A 125 2.33 14.10 -8.53
N ARG A 126 2.94 15.01 -9.30
CA ARG A 126 2.97 16.44 -8.96
C ARG A 126 1.58 17.07 -8.93
N GLU A 127 0.71 16.72 -9.88
CA GLU A 127 -0.64 17.26 -10.00
C GLU A 127 -1.61 16.68 -8.95
N ASN A 128 -1.32 15.49 -8.44
CA ASN A 128 -2.19 14.73 -7.54
C ASN A 128 -1.63 14.61 -6.11
N SER A 129 -0.57 15.35 -5.78
CA SER A 129 0.01 15.40 -4.43
C SER A 129 -0.82 16.28 -3.50
N ASN A 130 -2.07 15.88 -3.23
CA ASN A 130 -2.98 16.58 -2.34
C ASN A 130 -3.66 15.63 -1.34
N GLU A 131 -4.16 16.20 -0.25
CA GLU A 131 -4.73 15.45 0.86
C GLU A 131 -6.03 14.72 0.48
N GLU A 132 -6.86 15.30 -0.38
CA GLU A 132 -8.13 14.73 -0.81
C GLU A 132 -7.94 13.40 -1.54
N ILE A 133 -6.98 13.36 -2.48
CA ILE A 133 -6.66 12.13 -3.21
C ILE A 133 -6.10 11.06 -2.27
N MET A 134 -5.22 11.43 -1.34
CA MET A 134 -4.70 10.49 -0.35
C MET A 134 -5.82 9.94 0.54
N ARG A 135 -6.73 10.80 1.05
CA ARG A 135 -7.91 10.37 1.83
C ARG A 135 -8.80 9.43 1.03
N SER A 136 -9.06 9.75 -0.23
CA SER A 136 -9.86 8.92 -1.13
C SER A 136 -9.26 7.53 -1.31
N ILE A 137 -7.95 7.45 -1.57
CA ILE A 137 -7.23 6.18 -1.69
C ILE A 137 -7.30 5.37 -0.39
N ILE A 138 -7.06 6.00 0.76
CA ILE A 138 -7.10 5.32 2.08
C ILE A 138 -8.52 4.80 2.39
N ASN A 139 -9.56 5.57 2.09
CA ASN A 139 -10.94 5.14 2.28
C ASN A 139 -11.30 3.98 1.35
N ASN A 140 -10.85 4.02 0.09
CA ASN A 140 -11.04 2.91 -0.84
C ASN A 140 -10.32 1.65 -0.36
N PHE A 141 -9.09 1.78 0.13
CA PHE A 141 -8.33 0.68 0.75
C PHE A 141 -9.13 0.03 1.87
N LYS A 142 -9.60 0.82 2.86
CA LYS A 142 -10.38 0.29 3.99
C LYS A 142 -11.65 -0.43 3.53
N SER A 143 -12.41 0.18 2.61
CA SER A 143 -13.65 -0.42 2.13
C SER A 143 -13.42 -1.74 1.41
N LYS A 144 -12.38 -1.83 0.57
CA LYS A 144 -12.06 -3.05 -0.16
C LYS A 144 -11.48 -4.13 0.75
N CYS A 145 -10.63 -3.74 1.70
CA CYS A 145 -10.09 -4.67 2.68
C CYS A 145 -11.17 -5.23 3.61
N ASP A 146 -12.20 -4.47 3.97
CA ASP A 146 -13.35 -4.98 4.73
C ASP A 146 -14.08 -6.10 3.98
N ILE A 147 -14.36 -5.88 2.68
CA ILE A 147 -14.96 -6.91 1.81
C ILE A 147 -14.04 -8.13 1.72
N ALA A 148 -12.75 -7.93 1.42
CA ALA A 148 -11.78 -9.00 1.30
C ALA A 148 -11.63 -9.80 2.61
N CYS A 149 -11.63 -9.14 3.77
CA CYS A 149 -11.57 -9.82 5.06
C CYS A 149 -12.76 -10.74 5.28
N ASN A 150 -13.97 -10.30 4.90
CA ASN A 150 -15.17 -11.14 4.99
C ASN A 150 -15.09 -12.34 4.04
N GLU A 151 -14.61 -12.14 2.81
CA GLU A 151 -14.40 -13.21 1.84
C GLU A 151 -13.39 -14.24 2.34
N LEU A 152 -12.24 -13.78 2.84
CA LEU A 152 -11.16 -14.61 3.37
C LEU A 152 -11.57 -15.39 4.63
N ARG A 153 -12.34 -14.78 5.54
CA ARG A 153 -12.90 -15.50 6.69
C ARG A 153 -13.81 -16.65 6.28
N SER A 154 -14.53 -16.52 5.17
CA SER A 154 -15.34 -17.63 4.63
C SER A 154 -14.50 -18.78 4.05
N VAL A 155 -13.24 -18.51 3.69
CA VAL A 155 -12.27 -19.53 3.23
C VAL A 155 -11.76 -20.34 4.41
N LEU A 156 -11.42 -19.68 5.53
CA LEU A 156 -10.89 -20.34 6.73
C LEU A 156 -11.86 -21.32 7.40
N VAL A 157 -13.17 -21.16 7.17
CA VAL A 157 -14.22 -22.00 7.77
C VAL A 157 -14.55 -23.24 6.92
N LYS A 158 -13.95 -23.37 5.72
CA LYS A 158 -14.16 -24.49 4.78
C LYS A 158 -13.04 -25.52 4.81
#